data_AF-G2IZD7-F1
#
_entry.id   AF-G2IZD7-F1
#
_cell.length_a   1.000
_cell.length_b   1.000
_cell.length_c   1.000
_cell.angle_alpha   90.00
_cell.angle_beta   90.00
_cell.angle_gamma   90.00
#
_symmetry.space_group_name_H-M   'P 1'
#
loop_
_entity.id
_entity.type
_entity.pdbx_description
1 polymer ?
#
loop_
_entity_poly.entity_id
_entity_poly.type
_entity_poly.pdbx_seq_one_letter_code
_entity_poly.pdbx_strand_id
1 'polypeptide(L)'
;MKIELAPFERQYLKGLAHDIKPVVMIGNHGLTEAVVREIAINLDAHELIKIRVQGDDRDARVALYDKICDELGAAQVQHIGKLLVLWRPSDKQRVVLPKSKKALKAQP
;
A
#
# COMPACT_ATOMS: atom_id res chain seq x y z
N MET A 1 1.36 5.46 13.41
CA MET A 1 1.08 4.07 13.84
C MET A 1 0.47 3.36 12.66
N LYS A 2 1.14 2.34 12.11
CA LYS A 2 0.66 1.62 10.92
C LYS A 2 -0.58 0.78 11.20
N ILE A 3 -1.33 0.50 10.13
CA ILE A 3 -2.54 -0.33 10.19
C ILE A 3 -2.15 -1.79 9.98
N GLU A 4 -2.63 -2.67 10.86
CA GLU A 4 -2.46 -4.12 10.72
C GLU A 4 -3.69 -4.72 10.02
N LEU A 5 -3.44 -5.54 8.99
CA LEU A 5 -4.49 -6.21 8.20
C LEU A 5 -4.58 -7.68 8.55
N ALA A 6 -5.80 -8.18 8.71
CA ALA A 6 -6.04 -9.60 8.80
C ALA A 6 -5.64 -10.30 7.47
N PRO A 7 -5.24 -11.58 7.49
CA PRO A 7 -4.79 -12.28 6.29
C PRO A 7 -5.78 -12.27 5.12
N PHE A 8 -7.09 -12.31 5.42
CA PHE A 8 -8.14 -12.28 4.39
C PHE A 8 -8.36 -10.88 3.79
N GLU A 9 -8.25 -9.81 4.59
CA GLU A 9 -8.30 -8.43 4.10
C GLU A 9 -7.10 -8.14 3.21
N ARG A 10 -5.91 -8.60 3.64
CA ARG A 10 -4.68 -8.50 2.85
C ARG A 10 -4.81 -9.23 1.51
N GLN A 11 -5.39 -10.44 1.51
CA GLN A 11 -5.61 -11.20 0.28
C GLN A 11 -6.58 -10.49 -0.68
N TYR A 12 -7.65 -9.90 -0.15
CA TYR A 12 -8.59 -9.10 -0.93
C TYR A 12 -7.90 -7.90 -1.59
N LEU A 13 -7.16 -7.11 -0.80
CA LEU A 13 -6.43 -5.94 -1.28
C LEU A 13 -5.35 -6.31 -2.30
N LYS A 14 -4.70 -7.47 -2.17
CA LYS A 14 -3.76 -7.99 -3.20
C LYS A 14 -4.45 -8.24 -4.54
N GLY A 15 -5.66 -8.82 -4.51
CA GLY A 15 -6.46 -9.03 -5.70
C GLY A 15 -6.78 -7.71 -6.41
N LEU A 16 -7.33 -6.74 -5.67
CA LEU A 16 -7.61 -5.40 -6.19
C LEU A 16 -6.36 -4.69 -6.69
N ALA A 17 -5.23 -4.88 -6.01
CA ALA A 17 -4.00 -4.24 -6.41
C ALA A 17 -3.50 -4.76 -7.75
N HIS A 18 -3.77 -6.00 -8.18
CA HIS A 18 -3.14 -6.60 -9.36
C HIS A 18 -3.12 -5.68 -10.59
N ASP A 19 -4.25 -5.05 -10.90
CA ASP A 19 -4.42 -4.22 -12.11
C ASP A 19 -3.98 -2.75 -11.94
N ILE A 20 -3.62 -2.32 -10.72
CA ILE A 20 -3.21 -0.95 -10.44
C ILE A 20 -1.80 -0.71 -11.01
N LYS A 21 -1.60 0.36 -11.79
CA LYS A 21 -0.25 0.79 -12.18
C LYS A 21 0.40 1.57 -11.03
N PRO A 22 1.73 1.51 -10.86
CA PRO A 22 2.41 2.35 -9.87
C PRO A 22 2.12 3.83 -10.13
N VAL A 23 1.63 4.53 -9.11
CA VAL A 23 1.27 5.95 -9.18
C VAL A 23 2.34 6.85 -8.57
N VAL A 24 3.21 6.31 -7.72
CA VAL A 24 4.36 7.01 -7.15
C VAL A 24 5.64 6.24 -7.44
N MET A 25 6.74 6.97 -7.67
CA MET A 25 8.08 6.40 -7.83
C MET A 25 9.07 6.99 -6.83
N ILE A 26 9.78 6.13 -6.10
CA ILE A 26 10.89 6.51 -5.23
C ILE A 26 12.18 6.31 -6.02
N GLY A 27 12.85 7.42 -6.34
CA GLY A 27 14.14 7.41 -7.06
C GLY A 27 15.35 7.15 -6.15
N ASN A 28 16.54 7.36 -6.69
CA ASN A 28 17.81 7.09 -5.99
C ASN A 28 18.05 7.99 -4.76
N HIS A 29 17.36 9.12 -4.67
CA HIS A 29 17.39 10.00 -3.50
C HIS A 29 16.55 9.47 -2.33
N GLY A 30 15.88 8.32 -2.49
CA GLY A 30 15.10 7.67 -1.44
C GLY A 30 13.83 8.42 -1.09
N LEU A 31 13.34 8.19 0.13
CA LEU A 31 12.09 8.76 0.63
C LEU A 31 12.32 10.19 1.15
N THR A 32 12.09 11.16 0.27
CA THR A 32 12.11 12.59 0.59
C THR A 32 10.74 13.04 1.10
N GLU A 33 10.68 14.21 1.74
CA GLU A 33 9.41 14.78 2.21
C GLU A 33 8.42 15.02 1.06
N ALA A 34 8.89 15.42 -0.11
CA ALA A 34 8.06 15.59 -1.30
C ALA A 34 7.39 14.27 -1.72
N VAL A 35 8.16 13.17 -1.69
CA VAL A 35 7.65 11.82 -1.99
C VAL A 35 6.65 11.38 -0.92
N VAL A 36 6.92 11.61 0.36
CA VAL A 36 5.95 11.29 1.44
C VAL A 36 4.63 12.03 1.22
N ARG A 37 4.67 13.32 0.91
CA ARG A 37 3.47 14.12 0.61
C ARG A 37 2.71 13.59 -0.60
N GLU A 38 3.43 13.22 -1.67
CA GLU A 38 2.83 12.61 -2.87
C GLU A 38 2.14 11.28 -2.55
N ILE A 39 2.77 10.43 -1.74
CA ILE A 39 2.17 9.17 -1.27
C ILE A 39 0.89 9.46 -0.48
N ALA A 40 0.91 10.43 0.43
CA ALA A 40 -0.25 10.78 1.23
C ALA A 40 -1.43 11.24 0.36
N ILE A 41 -1.19 12.13 -0.62
CA ILE A 41 -2.21 12.61 -1.56
C ILE A 41 -2.83 11.44 -2.34
N ASN A 42 -1.99 10.52 -2.83
CA ASN A 42 -2.46 9.36 -3.58
C ASN A 42 -3.24 8.36 -2.70
N LEU A 43 -2.83 8.18 -1.45
CA LEU A 43 -3.58 7.37 -0.48
C LEU A 43 -4.95 7.99 -0.19
N ASP A 44 -5.06 9.31 -0.05
CA ASP A 44 -6.36 9.97 0.18
C ASP A 44 -7.28 9.91 -1.05
N ALA A 45 -6.69 9.93 -2.25
CA ALA A 45 -7.45 9.88 -3.49
C ALA A 45 -7.96 8.47 -3.83
N HIS A 46 -7.13 7.45 -3.59
CA HIS A 46 -7.35 6.09 -4.12
C HIS A 46 -7.47 5.00 -3.05
N GLU A 47 -7.06 5.28 -1.82
CA GLU A 47 -6.95 4.36 -0.67
C GLU A 47 -5.94 3.23 -0.86
N LEU A 48 -5.93 2.55 -2.02
CA LEU A 48 -5.03 1.47 -2.39
C LEU A 48 -4.12 1.94 -3.53
N ILE A 49 -2.81 1.95 -3.31
CA ILE A 49 -1.84 2.43 -4.29
C ILE A 49 -0.66 1.48 -4.47
N LYS A 50 -0.01 1.58 -5.63
CA LYS A 50 1.29 0.97 -5.89
C LYS A 50 2.38 2.02 -5.98
N ILE A 51 3.50 1.74 -5.34
CA ILE A 51 4.71 2.57 -5.37
C ILE A 51 5.82 1.74 -5.98
N ARG A 52 6.58 2.31 -6.92
CA ARG A 52 7.79 1.69 -7.45
C ARG A 52 9.01 2.27 -6.76
N VAL A 53 9.89 1.43 -6.23
CA VAL A 53 11.13 1.86 -5.59
C VAL A 53 12.31 1.45 -6.46
N GLN A 54 13.13 2.42 -6.84
CA GLN A 54 14.37 2.20 -7.58
C GLN A 54 15.48 1.68 -6.66
N GLY A 55 16.54 1.12 -7.25
CA GLY A 55 17.60 0.45 -6.52
C GLY A 55 17.34 -1.04 -6.28
N ASP A 56 18.41 -1.77 -5.93
CA ASP A 56 18.39 -3.23 -5.85
C ASP A 56 18.42 -3.76 -4.42
N ASP A 57 18.76 -2.93 -3.44
CA ASP A 57 18.76 -3.29 -2.01
C ASP A 57 17.34 -3.59 -1.49
N ARG A 58 17.12 -4.85 -1.12
CA ARG A 58 15.83 -5.34 -0.62
C ARG A 58 15.56 -4.88 0.80
N ASP A 59 16.57 -4.82 1.65
CA ASP A 59 16.42 -4.48 3.06
C ASP A 59 16.12 -2.99 3.21
N ALA A 60 16.76 -2.15 2.40
CA ALA A 60 16.41 -0.74 2.26
C ALA A 60 14.94 -0.56 1.83
N ARG A 61 14.45 -1.36 0.86
CA ARG A 61 13.04 -1.30 0.45
C ARG A 61 12.07 -1.72 1.56
N VAL A 62 12.40 -2.74 2.35
CA VAL A 62 11.57 -3.16 3.49
C VAL A 62 11.54 -2.06 4.55
N ALA A 63 12.68 -1.47 4.90
CA ALA A 63 12.75 -0.38 5.86
C ALA A 63 11.96 0.85 5.39
N LEU A 64 12.05 1.20 4.10
CA LEU A 64 11.23 2.26 3.50
C LEU A 64 9.74 1.97 3.62
N TYR A 65 9.34 0.73 3.35
CA TYR A 65 7.94 0.31 3.39
C TYR A 65 7.35 0.42 4.80
N ASP A 66 8.09 -0.05 5.81
CA ASP A 66 7.70 0.12 7.22
C ASP A 66 7.61 1.61 7.59
N LYS A 67 8.62 2.41 7.25
CA LYS A 67 8.65 3.84 7.55
C LYS A 67 7.44 4.59 6.98
N ILE A 68 7.12 4.38 5.70
CA ILE A 68 5.98 5.03 5.05
C ILE A 68 4.67 4.66 5.76
N CYS A 69 4.49 3.38 6.08
CA CYS A 69 3.29 2.90 6.77
C CYS A 69 3.15 3.49 8.18
N ASP A 70 4.25 3.59 8.92
CA ASP A 70 4.24 4.14 10.27
C ASP A 70 3.95 5.65 10.29
N GLU A 71 4.54 6.39 9.34
CA GLU A 71 4.39 7.84 9.19
C GLU A 71 3.00 8.25 8.68
N LEU A 72 2.47 7.52 7.69
CA LEU A 72 1.19 7.86 7.06
C LEU A 72 -0.01 7.13 7.63
N GLY A 73 0.19 6.23 8.60
CA GLY A 73 -0.86 5.38 9.15
C GLY A 73 -1.47 4.47 8.08
N ALA A 74 -0.62 3.92 7.21
CA ALA A 74 -1.04 3.01 6.15
C ALA A 74 -0.75 1.56 6.53
N ALA A 75 -1.40 0.63 5.84
CA ALA A 75 -1.17 -0.80 5.95
C ALA A 75 -0.25 -1.32 4.84
N GLN A 76 0.56 -2.30 5.20
CA GLN A 76 1.32 -3.09 4.23
C GLN A 76 0.45 -4.18 3.61
N VAL A 77 0.18 -4.08 2.31
CA VAL A 77 -0.59 -5.10 1.57
C VAL A 77 0.33 -6.14 0.94
N GLN A 78 1.32 -5.68 0.16
CA GLN A 78 2.22 -6.56 -0.57
C GLN A 78 3.54 -5.88 -0.94
N HIS A 79 4.63 -6.64 -0.93
CA HIS A 79 5.92 -6.27 -1.48
C HIS A 79 6.28 -7.27 -2.58
N ILE A 80 6.41 -6.81 -3.83
CA ILE A 80 6.71 -7.65 -5.00
C ILE A 80 7.90 -7.03 -5.74
N GLY A 81 9.10 -7.58 -5.55
CA GLY A 81 10.31 -7.09 -6.21
C GLY A 81 10.59 -5.62 -5.88
N LYS A 82 10.34 -4.72 -6.84
CA LYS A 82 10.51 -3.26 -6.71
C LYS A 82 9.19 -2.51 -6.46
N LEU A 83 8.09 -3.23 -6.27
CA LEU A 83 6.76 -2.66 -6.06
C LEU A 83 6.31 -2.84 -4.61
N LEU A 84 5.80 -1.76 -4.02
CA LEU A 84 5.16 -1.74 -2.71
C LEU A 84 3.68 -1.41 -2.90
N VAL A 85 2.79 -2.16 -2.26
CA VAL A 85 1.34 -1.96 -2.30
C VAL A 85 0.88 -1.48 -0.94
N LEU A 86 0.40 -0.25 -0.84
CA LEU A 86 -0.05 0.36 0.41
C LEU A 86 -1.55 0.57 0.40
N TRP A 87 -2.18 0.44 1.56
CA TRP A 87 -3.58 0.78 1.73
C TRP A 87 -3.81 1.67 2.95
N ARG A 88 -4.67 2.68 2.83
CA ARG A 88 -5.15 3.50 3.95
C ARG A 88 -6.63 3.80 3.75
N PRO A 89 -7.50 3.60 4.76
CA PRO A 89 -8.89 3.97 4.64
C PRO A 89 -9.02 5.50 4.50
N SER A 90 -9.98 5.95 3.69
CA SER A 90 -10.37 7.36 3.60
C SER A 90 -11.84 7.53 3.96
N ASP A 91 -12.26 8.77 4.24
CA ASP A 91 -13.66 9.10 4.52
C ASP A 91 -14.60 8.77 3.35
N LYS A 92 -14.05 8.62 2.14
CA LYS A 92 -14.82 8.32 0.93
C LYS A 92 -15.13 6.82 0.78
N GLN A 93 -14.59 5.95 1.64
CA GLN A 93 -14.81 4.49 1.67
C GLN A 93 -14.83 3.86 0.26
N ARG A 94 -13.79 4.10 -0.54
CA ARG A 94 -13.71 3.60 -1.92
C ARG A 94 -13.48 2.09 -1.96
N VAL A 95 -12.76 1.54 -0.99
CA VAL A 95 -12.42 0.13 -0.85
C VAL A 95 -13.14 -0.42 0.39
N VAL A 96 -14.10 -1.31 0.15
CA VAL A 96 -14.85 -1.98 1.23
C VAL A 96 -14.15 -3.28 1.59
N LEU A 97 -13.54 -3.33 2.78
CA LEU A 97 -12.91 -4.56 3.25
C LEU A 97 -13.94 -5.65 3.60
N PRO A 98 -13.67 -6.93 3.28
CA PRO A 98 -14.51 -8.03 3.72
C PRO A 98 -14.50 -8.12 5.25
N LYS A 99 -15.64 -8.44 5.87
CA LYS A 99 -15.72 -8.59 7.35
C LYS A 99 -15.34 -9.99 7.86
N SER A 100 -15.15 -10.96 6.96
CA SER A 100 -14.76 -12.33 7.32
C SER A 100 -14.16 -13.10 6.13
N LYS A 101 -13.44 -14.19 6.42
CA LYS A 101 -12.93 -15.12 5.40
C LYS A 101 -14.04 -15.77 4.56
N LYS A 102 -15.24 -15.99 5.13
CA LYS A 102 -16.40 -16.52 4.39
C LYS A 102 -16.95 -15.49 3.40
N ALA A 103 -17.01 -14.22 3.80
CA ALA A 103 -17.43 -13.13 2.94
C ALA A 103 -16.48 -12.91 1.75
N LEU A 104 -15.16 -13.11 1.93
CA LEU A 104 -14.20 -13.05 0.83
C LEU A 104 -14.45 -14.13 -0.23
N LYS A 105 -14.76 -15.37 0.17
CA LYS A 105 -14.99 -16.50 -0.75
C LYS A 105 -16.33 -16.43 -1.50
N ALA A 106 -17.26 -15.61 -1.03
CA ALA A 106 -18.58 -15.44 -1.61
C ALA A 106 -18.62 -14.30 -2.64
N GLN A 107 -17.52 -13.55 -2.78
CA GLN A 107 -17.38 -12.56 -3.86
C GLN A 107 -17.08 -13.32 -5.16
N PRO A 108 -17.76 -12.97 -6.27
CA PRO A 108 -17.66 -13.66 -7.54
C PRO A 108 -16.27 -13.58 -8.16
#